data_AF-A0A4Y2A948-F1
#
_entry.id   AF-A0A4Y2A948-F1
#
_cell.length_a   1.000
_cell.length_b   1.000
_cell.length_c   1.000
_cell.angle_alpha   90.00
_cell.angle_beta   90.00
_cell.angle_gamma   90.00
#
_symmetry.space_group_name_H-M   'P 1'
#
loop_
_entity.id
_entity.type
_entity.pdbx_description
1 polymer ?
#
loop_
_entity_poly.entity_id
_entity_poly.type
_entity_poly.pdbx_seq_one_letter_code
_entity_poly.pdbx_strand_id
1 'polypeptide(L)' 'MYFQERDGHDWYCFECHRGGEVLLCTTCHRVFHEVCITDDVKSGKFVCPVCKNPKKFPVELKKNELNTILGYTSIRLKEK' A
#
# COMPACT_ATOMS: atom_id res chain seq x y z
N MET A 1 -1.02 30.22 -11.15
CA MET A 1 -1.40 28.82 -11.41
C MET A 1 -0.54 27.94 -10.51
N TYR A 2 -1.07 27.48 -9.38
CA TYR A 2 -0.35 26.58 -8.50
C TYR A 2 -0.61 25.16 -8.98
N PHE A 3 0.38 24.54 -9.63
CA PHE A 3 0.38 23.10 -9.86
C PHE A 3 0.62 22.45 -8.50
N GLN A 4 -0.44 22.00 -7.85
CA GLN A 4 -0.32 21.14 -6.69
C GLN A 4 0.21 19.80 -7.19
N GLU A 5 1.50 19.57 -6.98
CA GLU A 5 2.17 18.29 -7.27
C GLU A 5 1.34 17.20 -6.63
N ARG A 6 0.79 16.28 -7.43
CA ARG A 6 0.05 15.14 -6.87
C ARG A 6 1.00 14.45 -5.91
N ASP A 7 0.59 14.39 -4.65
CA ASP A 7 1.37 14.17 -3.44
C ASP A 7 1.96 12.75 -3.38
N GLY A 8 1.89 11.97 -4.47
CA GLY A 8 2.27 10.57 -4.56
C GLY A 8 1.29 9.62 -3.86
N HIS A 9 0.16 10.11 -3.37
CA HIS A 9 -0.82 9.34 -2.60
C HIS A 9 -2.09 9.05 -3.41
N ASP A 10 -2.74 7.95 -3.08
CA ASP A 10 -4.04 7.55 -3.63
C ASP A 10 -5.17 8.45 -3.11
N TRP A 11 -6.30 8.46 -3.81
CA TRP A 11 -7.51 9.18 -3.42
C TRP A 11 -8.55 8.29 -2.75
N TYR A 12 -8.39 6.97 -2.86
CA TYR A 12 -9.31 5.99 -2.32
C TYR A 12 -8.71 5.29 -1.11
N CYS A 13 -9.48 5.22 -0.02
CA CYS A 13 -9.07 4.46 1.16
C CYS A 13 -8.73 3.01 0.79
N PHE A 14 -7.55 2.55 1.20
CA PHE A 14 -7.07 1.21 0.88
C PHE A 14 -7.93 0.10 1.50
N GLU A 15 -8.64 0.39 2.60
CA GLU A 15 -9.49 -0.58 3.30
C GLU A 15 -10.89 -0.71 2.69
N CYS A 16 -11.57 0.41 2.43
CA CYS A 16 -12.97 0.41 1.99
C CYS A 16 -13.18 0.77 0.51
N HIS A 17 -12.11 1.13 -0.20
CA HIS A 17 -12.09 1.50 -1.63
C HIS A 17 -13.04 2.65 -2.01
N ARG A 18 -13.31 3.54 -1.05
CA ARG A 18 -14.16 4.74 -1.25
C ARG A 18 -13.31 6.00 -1.11
N GLY A 19 -13.74 7.05 -1.81
CA GLY A 19 -13.19 8.40 -1.61
C GLY A 19 -13.76 9.04 -0.35
N GLY A 20 -13.10 10.10 0.11
CA GLY A 20 -13.43 10.81 1.34
C GLY A 20 -12.22 11.51 1.93
N GLU A 21 -12.33 11.95 3.18
CA GLU A 21 -11.20 12.51 3.92
C GLU A 21 -10.28 11.39 4.42
N VAL A 22 -9.02 11.42 4.02
CA VAL A 22 -8.10 10.32 4.24
C VAL A 22 -6.78 10.78 4.87
N LEU A 23 -6.19 9.90 5.66
CA LEU A 23 -4.87 10.02 6.24
C LEU A 23 -3.81 9.47 5.28
N LEU A 24 -2.73 10.22 5.11
CA LEU A 24 -1.64 9.91 4.18
C LEU A 24 -0.52 9.15 4.89
N CYS A 25 -0.13 7.99 4.36
CA CYS A 25 0.96 7.20 4.92
C CYS A 25 2.32 7.79 4.53
N THR A 26 3.13 8.17 5.52
CA THR A 26 4.44 8.81 5.25
C THR A 26 5.48 7.92 4.54
N THR A 27 5.27 6.60 4.49
CA THR A 27 6.21 5.64 3.90
C THR A 27 5.74 4.99 2.60
N CYS A 28 4.51 5.27 2.13
CA CYS A 28 3.99 4.69 0.89
C CYS A 28 2.80 5.48 0.35
N HIS A 29 2.38 5.22 -0.88
CA HIS A 29 1.27 5.91 -1.53
C HIS A 29 -0.14 5.63 -0.95
N ARG A 30 -0.28 4.78 0.06
CA ARG A 30 -1.60 4.35 0.56
C ARG A 30 -2.23 5.39 1.48
N VAL A 31 -3.56 5.49 1.40
CA VAL A 31 -4.37 6.35 2.24
C VAL A 31 -5.48 5.57 2.95
N PHE A 32 -5.92 6.04 4.11
CA PHE A 32 -6.93 5.37 4.93
C PHE A 32 -7.87 6.39 5.57
N HIS A 33 -9.15 6.08 5.71
CA HIS A 33 -10.01 6.85 6.63
C HIS A 33 -9.59 6.56 8.07
N GLU A 34 -9.70 7.55 8.95
CA GLU A 34 -9.43 7.39 10.39
C GLU A 34 -10.29 6.29 11.01
N VAL A 35 -11.56 6.17 10.60
CA VAL A 35 -12.47 5.10 11.07
C VAL A 35 -12.16 3.72 10.46
N CYS A 36 -11.39 3.66 9.37
CA CYS A 36 -11.02 2.40 8.71
C CYS A 36 -9.75 1.77 9.29
N ILE A 37 -9.11 2.43 10.27
CA ILE A 37 -7.93 1.90 10.95
C ILE A 37 -8.28 1.62 12.41
N THR A 38 -7.74 0.52 12.91
CA THR A 38 -7.94 0.07 14.29
C THR A 38 -6.89 0.63 15.26
N ASP A 39 -5.87 1.31 14.74
CA ASP A 39 -4.72 1.80 15.49
C ASP A 39 -4.89 3.29 15.80
N ASP A 40 -4.56 3.69 17.03
CA ASP A 40 -4.67 5.07 17.48
C ASP A 40 -3.76 5.99 16.65
N VAL A 41 -4.35 6.93 15.92
CA VAL A 41 -3.63 7.92 15.13
C VAL A 41 -3.04 8.94 16.08
N LYS A 42 -1.90 8.61 16.66
CA LYS A 42 -1.16 9.57 17.48
C LYS A 42 -0.86 10.79 16.63
N SER A 43 -1.17 11.97 17.15
CA SER A 43 -0.99 13.29 16.53
C SER A 43 0.46 13.44 16.02
N GLY A 44 0.69 13.11 14.76
CA GLY A 44 2.03 12.91 14.22
C GLY A 44 2.01 12.26 12.83
N LYS A 45 3.16 11.72 12.42
CA LYS A 45 3.33 11.07 11.11
C LYS A 45 2.58 9.73 11.07
N PHE A 46 1.51 9.65 10.29
CA PHE A 46 0.77 8.40 10.08
C PHE A 46 1.60 7.40 9.25
N VAL A 47 1.67 6.16 9.72
CA VAL A 47 2.24 5.01 9.01
C VAL A 47 1.17 3.93 8.98
N CYS A 48 0.79 3.48 7.79
CA CYS A 48 -0.31 2.55 7.63
C CYS A 48 0.01 1.15 8.19
N PRO A 49 -1.01 0.34 8.53
CA PRO A 49 -0.83 -1.02 9.06
C PRO A 49 0.02 -1.93 8.16
N VAL A 50 -0.06 -1.74 6.84
CA VAL A 50 0.72 -2.50 5.85
C VAL A 50 2.22 -2.22 5.96
N CYS A 51 2.59 -0.96 6.20
CA CYS A 51 3.99 -0.58 6.39
C CYS A 51 4.50 -0.89 7.81
N LYS A 52 3.63 -0.84 8.82
CA LYS A 52 3.97 -1.20 10.20
C LYS A 52 4.30 -2.70 10.34
N ASN A 53 3.60 -3.56 9.61
CA ASN A 53 3.82 -5.01 9.66
C ASN A 53 4.02 -5.59 8.25
N PRO A 54 5.21 -5.37 7.64
CA PRO A 54 5.51 -5.98 6.35
C PRO A 54 5.53 -7.50 6.52
N LYS A 55 4.66 -8.21 5.79
CA LYS A 55 4.66 -9.68 5.76
C LYS A 55 6.02 -10.15 5.25
N LYS A 56 6.89 -10.60 6.16
CA LYS A 56 8.12 -11.29 5.80
C LYS A 56 7.76 -12.69 5.35
N PHE A 57 8.16 -13.06 4.14
CA PHE A 57 8.02 -14.42 3.67
C PHE A 57 9.00 -15.30 4.45
N PRO A 58 8.55 -16.43 5.04
CA PRO A 58 9.41 -17.29 5.85
C PRO A 58 10.47 -18.04 5.03
N VAL A 59 10.42 -17.95 3.70
CA VAL A 59 11.34 -18.62 2.79
C VAL A 59 12.33 -17.62 2.22
N GLU A 60 13.62 -17.89 2.39
CA GLU A 60 14.70 -17.15 1.74
C GLU A 60 14.84 -17.66 0.29
N LEU A 61 14.34 -16.89 -0.66
CA LEU A 61 14.46 -17.18 -2.10
C LEU A 61 15.41 -16.17 -2.75
N LYS A 62 16.26 -16.64 -3.68
CA LYS A 62 17.07 -15.70 -4.46
C LYS A 62 16.16 -14.87 -5.36
N LYS A 63 16.53 -13.61 -5.58
CA LYS A 63 15.78 -12.68 -6.44
C LYS A 63 15.46 -13.28 -7.82
N ASN A 64 16.41 -14.00 -8.40
CA ASN A 64 16.24 -14.63 -9.71
C ASN A 64 15.16 -15.71 -9.69
N GLU A 65 15.14 -16.57 -8.67
CA GLU A 65 14.13 -17.62 -8.51
C GLU A 65 12.74 -17.02 -8.29
N LEU A 66 12.65 -15.97 -7.45
CA LEU A 66 11.41 -15.24 -7.24
C LEU A 66 10.89 -14.63 -8.54
N ASN A 67 11.76 -13.97 -9.32
CA ASN A 67 11.39 -13.38 -10.60
C ASN A 67 10.88 -14.43 -11.60
N THR A 68 11.52 -15.59 -11.65
CA THR A 68 11.09 -16.71 -12.51
C THR A 68 9.68 -17.17 -12.13
N ILE A 69 9.42 -17.41 -10.84
CA ILE A 69 8.09 -17.85 -10.37
C ILE A 69 7.03 -16.78 -10.66
N LEU A 70 7.31 -15.51 -10.31
CA LEU A 70 6.40 -14.39 -10.58
C LEU A 70 6.11 -14.22 -12.08
N GLY A 71 7.09 -14.47 -12.94
CA GLY A 71 6.92 -14.46 -14.39
C GLY A 71 5.90 -15.49 -14.86
N TYR A 72 6.04 -16.75 -14.46
CA TYR A 72 5.07 -17.80 -14.80
C TYR A 72 3.68 -17.50 -14.24
N THR A 73 3.58 -17.06 -12.99
CA THR A 73 2.29 -16.68 -12.37
C THR A 73 1.62 -15.53 -13.13
N SER A 74 2.40 -14.51 -13.53
CA SER A 74 1.87 -13.35 -14.27
C SER A 74 1.34 -13.73 -15.64
N ILE A 75 2.00 -14.68 -16.34
CA ILE A 75 1.51 -15.22 -17.61
C ILE A 75 0.14 -15.86 -17.40
N ARG A 76 0.02 -16.75 -16.40
CA ARG A 76 -1.24 -17.45 -16.09
C ARG A 76 -2.38 -16.50 -15.71
N LEU A 77 -2.08 -15.45 -14.95
CA LEU A 77 -3.09 -14.45 -14.56
C LEU A 77 -3.63 -13.66 -15.76
N LYS A 78 -2.84 -13.51 -16.84
CA LYS A 78 -3.23 -12.80 -18.07
C LYS A 78 -3.98 -13.67 -19.08
N GLU A 79 -4.00 -14.99 -18.90
CA GLU A 79 -4.73 -15.92 -19.78
C GLU A 79 -6.25 -15.98 -19.47
N LYS A 80 -6.74 -15.15 -18.53
CA LYS A 80 -8.16 -14.95 -18.19
C LYS A 80 -8.66 -13.61 -18.68
#